data_AF-A0A938AA75-F1
#
_entry.id   AF-A0A938AA75-F1
#
_cell.length_a   1.000
_cell.length_b   1.000
_cell.length_c   1.000
_cell.angle_alpha   90.00
_cell.angle_beta   90.00
_cell.angle_gamma   90.00
#
_symmetry.space_group_name_H-M   'P 1'
#
loop_
_entity.id
_entity.type
_entity.pdbx_description
1 polymer ?
#
loop_
_entity_poly.entity_id
_entity_poly.type
_entity_poly.pdbx_seq_one_letter_code
_entity_poly.pdbx_strand_id
1 'polypeptide(L)'
;MLLPFPAGGASDTVVRAVAAEVSRDIGQPIVIENKPGASGKTMHAALKATRGDGYALGYVSNTVAVLTAVTANLPFDPVEDFKLITVMAGFSGVLAANASLPVEDFRAFIDYVRARPARFFYASYGAA
;
A
#
# COMPACT_ATOMS: atom_id res chain seq x y z
N MET A 1 -0.67 15.03 2.46
CA MET A 1 -1.06 13.77 1.81
C MET A 1 -0.88 12.62 2.78
N LEU A 2 -1.94 11.85 3.01
CA LEU A 2 -1.98 10.74 3.95
C LEU A 2 -1.63 9.42 3.26
N LEU A 3 -0.76 8.60 3.88
CA LEU A 3 -0.32 7.31 3.35
C LEU A 3 -0.69 6.16 4.30
N PRO A 4 -1.14 5.00 3.79
CA PRO A 4 -1.56 3.88 4.63
C PRO A 4 -0.40 2.95 5.06
N PHE A 5 0.84 3.32 4.76
CA PHE A 5 2.03 2.48 4.97
C PHE A 5 3.08 3.18 5.83
N PRO A 6 3.96 2.43 6.53
CA PRO A 6 5.11 2.99 7.24
C PRO A 6 6.03 3.80 6.32
N ALA A 7 6.74 4.76 6.90
CA ALA A 7 7.74 5.55 6.19
C ALA A 7 8.92 4.68 5.71
N GLY A 8 9.54 5.05 4.60
CA GLY A 8 10.71 4.36 4.03
C GLY A 8 10.40 3.12 3.18
N GLY A 9 9.12 2.71 3.08
CA GLY A 9 8.71 1.65 2.16
C GLY A 9 8.69 2.09 0.69
N ALA A 10 8.48 1.13 -0.22
CA ALA A 10 8.43 1.39 -1.66
C ALA A 10 7.37 2.46 -2.03
N SER A 11 6.15 2.35 -1.49
CA SER A 11 5.07 3.33 -1.73
C SER A 11 5.42 4.72 -1.20
N ASP A 12 6.03 4.82 -0.01
CA ASP A 12 6.43 6.09 0.60
C ASP A 12 7.51 6.80 -0.24
N THR A 13 8.46 6.03 -0.76
CA THR A 13 9.54 6.55 -1.62
C THR A 13 8.97 7.16 -2.91
N VAL A 14 8.10 6.42 -3.61
CA VAL A 14 7.48 6.90 -4.86
C VAL A 14 6.64 8.14 -4.60
N VAL A 15 5.83 8.12 -3.56
CA VAL A 15 4.99 9.25 -3.18
C VAL A 15 5.82 10.51 -2.91
N ARG A 16 6.91 10.40 -2.15
CA ARG A 16 7.75 11.56 -1.83
C ARG A 16 8.39 12.15 -3.09
N ALA A 17 8.79 11.31 -4.03
CA ALA A 17 9.31 11.77 -5.32
C ALA A 17 8.25 12.54 -6.12
N VAL A 18 7.04 11.99 -6.26
CA VAL A 18 5.94 12.64 -6.97
C VAL A 18 5.52 13.94 -6.27
N ALA A 19 5.38 13.91 -4.95
CA ALA A 19 4.99 15.08 -4.15
C ALA A 19 5.99 16.23 -4.27
N ALA A 20 7.30 15.93 -4.39
CA ALA A 20 8.32 16.95 -4.58
C ALA A 20 8.16 17.67 -5.93
N GLU A 21 7.86 16.95 -7.01
CA GLU A 21 7.62 17.57 -8.33
C GLU A 21 6.33 18.37 -8.35
N VAL A 22 5.22 17.78 -7.90
CA VAL A 22 3.92 18.47 -7.84
C VAL A 22 4.01 19.73 -6.98
N SER A 23 4.74 19.67 -5.87
CA SER A 23 4.95 20.83 -4.99
C SER A 23 5.63 22.01 -5.71
N ARG A 24 6.57 21.73 -6.62
CA ARG A 24 7.22 22.77 -7.44
C ARG A 24 6.25 23.37 -8.44
N ASP A 25 5.43 22.53 -9.08
CA ASP A 25 4.47 22.98 -10.10
C ASP A 25 3.37 23.87 -9.51
N ILE A 26 2.86 23.52 -8.32
CA ILE A 26 1.75 24.26 -7.69
C ILE A 26 2.22 25.39 -6.75
N GLY A 27 3.53 25.48 -6.48
CA GLY A 27 4.10 26.48 -5.58
C GLY A 27 3.70 26.33 -4.10
N GLN A 28 3.19 25.16 -3.69
CA GLN A 28 2.80 24.86 -2.32
C GLN A 28 3.43 23.55 -1.83
N PRO A 29 3.87 23.48 -0.56
CA PRO A 29 4.45 22.27 0.01
C PRO A 29 3.41 21.14 0.16
N ILE A 30 3.78 19.93 -0.25
CA ILE A 30 3.00 18.72 0.04
C ILE A 30 3.64 17.99 1.23
N VAL A 31 2.98 18.06 2.39
CA VAL A 31 3.43 17.36 3.61
C VAL A 31 2.94 15.90 3.57
N ILE A 32 3.85 14.95 3.73
CA ILE A 32 3.54 13.52 3.76
C ILE A 32 3.35 13.06 5.22
N GLU A 33 2.21 12.44 5.51
CA GLU A 33 1.91 11.85 6.82
C GLU A 33 1.58 10.36 6.67
N ASN A 34 2.41 9.51 7.27
CA ASN A 34 2.21 8.06 7.30
C ASN A 34 1.25 7.68 8.43
N LYS A 35 0.09 7.10 8.08
CA LYS A 35 -0.93 6.58 9.00
C LYS A 35 -1.15 5.07 8.79
N PRO A 36 -0.18 4.21 9.14
CA PRO A 36 -0.32 2.76 8.98
C PRO A 36 -1.36 2.17 9.95
N GLY A 37 -1.83 0.96 9.64
CA GLY A 37 -2.70 0.17 10.52
C GLY A 37 -3.97 -0.32 9.83
N ALA A 38 -4.50 -1.45 10.33
CA ALA A 38 -5.74 -2.07 9.85
C ALA A 38 -5.82 -2.23 8.32
N SER A 39 -4.72 -2.66 7.69
CA SER A 39 -4.57 -2.79 6.23
C SER A 39 -4.88 -1.50 5.45
N GLY A 40 -4.65 -0.34 6.07
CA GLY A 40 -4.89 0.98 5.48
C GLY A 40 -6.24 1.60 5.86
N LYS A 41 -7.13 0.89 6.56
CA LYS A 41 -8.44 1.43 6.99
C LYS A 41 -8.29 2.69 7.86
N THR A 42 -7.27 2.74 8.72
CA THR A 42 -6.97 3.90 9.58
C THR A 42 -6.76 5.18 8.78
N MET A 43 -5.98 5.11 7.70
CA MET A 43 -5.71 6.27 6.85
C MET A 43 -6.97 6.74 6.12
N HIS A 44 -7.72 5.82 5.52
CA HIS A 44 -8.93 6.15 4.76
C HIS A 44 -10.02 6.75 5.65
N ALA A 45 -10.20 6.23 6.88
CA ALA A 45 -11.12 6.83 7.85
C ALA A 45 -10.69 8.26 8.23
N ALA A 46 -9.39 8.50 8.43
CA ALA A 46 -8.87 9.83 8.71
C ALA A 46 -9.05 10.79 7.51
N LEU A 47 -8.87 10.29 6.28
CA LEU A 47 -9.08 11.08 5.05
C LEU A 47 -10.55 11.46 4.87
N LYS A 48 -11.47 10.51 5.07
CA LYS A 48 -12.92 10.72 4.99
C LYS A 48 -13.41 11.77 5.99
N ALA A 49 -12.77 11.85 7.16
CA ALA A 49 -13.12 12.84 8.19
C ALA A 49 -12.63 14.27 7.87
N THR A 50 -11.92 14.50 6.76
CA THR A 50 -11.45 15.83 6.37
C THR A 50 -12.53 16.66 5.67
N ARG A 51 -12.25 17.94 5.44
CA ARG A 51 -13.21 18.90 4.86
C ARG A 51 -13.50 18.69 3.37
N GLY A 52 -12.69 17.90 2.67
CA GLY A 52 -12.82 17.72 1.22
C GLY A 52 -12.52 18.97 0.38
N ASP A 53 -11.74 19.91 0.93
CA ASP A 53 -11.41 21.22 0.33
C ASP A 53 -10.13 21.21 -0.53
N GLY A 54 -9.58 20.03 -0.83
CA GLY A 54 -8.40 19.85 -1.66
C GLY A 54 -7.06 19.89 -0.91
N TYR A 55 -7.03 20.29 0.37
CA TYR A 55 -5.80 20.29 1.18
C TYR A 55 -5.46 18.93 1.79
N ALA A 56 -6.44 18.02 1.83
CA ALA A 56 -6.25 16.64 2.24
C ALA A 56 -6.28 15.70 1.03
N LEU A 57 -5.09 15.21 0.66
CA LEU A 57 -4.92 14.18 -0.36
C LEU A 57 -4.64 12.83 0.31
N GLY A 58 -5.05 11.73 -0.32
CA GLY A 58 -4.80 10.38 0.17
C GLY A 58 -4.15 9.49 -0.89
N TYR A 59 -3.28 8.59 -0.44
CA TYR A 59 -2.72 7.53 -1.27
C TYR A 59 -3.63 6.30 -1.23
N VAL A 60 -4.21 5.95 -2.38
CA VAL A 60 -4.99 4.72 -2.56
C VAL A 60 -4.10 3.65 -3.20
N SER A 61 -4.11 2.44 -2.64
CA SER A 61 -3.42 1.27 -3.19
C SER A 61 -4.42 0.19 -3.62
N ASN A 62 -3.94 -0.83 -4.33
CA ASN A 62 -4.73 -2.02 -4.67
C ASN A 62 -5.29 -2.75 -3.41
N THR A 63 -4.72 -2.50 -2.23
CA THR A 63 -5.23 -3.02 -0.95
C THR A 63 -6.69 -2.65 -0.72
N VAL A 64 -7.15 -1.49 -1.22
CA VAL A 64 -8.56 -1.07 -1.08
C VAL A 64 -9.51 -2.02 -1.82
N ALA A 65 -9.16 -2.45 -3.03
CA ALA A 65 -9.96 -3.42 -3.79
C ALA A 65 -10.04 -4.78 -3.07
N VAL A 66 -8.93 -5.23 -2.47
CA VAL A 66 -8.92 -6.46 -1.65
C VAL A 66 -9.81 -6.30 -0.42
N LEU A 67 -9.69 -5.18 0.29
CA LEU A 67 -10.47 -4.88 1.48
C LEU A 67 -11.97 -4.93 1.23
N THR A 68 -12.45 -4.41 0.09
CA THR A 68 -13.87 -4.46 -0.30
C THR A 68 -14.36 -5.89 -0.50
N ALA A 69 -13.50 -6.80 -0.97
CA ALA A 69 -13.86 -8.19 -1.17
C ALA A 69 -13.86 -9.02 0.12
N VAL A 70 -13.02 -8.68 1.10
CA VAL A 70 -12.77 -9.54 2.29
C VAL A 70 -13.25 -8.94 3.62
N THR A 71 -13.64 -7.66 3.65
CA THR A 71 -14.14 -7.00 4.87
C THR A 71 -15.63 -6.75 4.72
N ALA A 72 -16.46 -7.49 5.48
CA ALA A 72 -17.92 -7.39 5.42
C ALA A 72 -18.45 -5.96 5.68
N ASN A 73 -17.84 -5.25 6.63
CA ASN A 73 -18.23 -3.88 7.01
C ASN A 73 -17.03 -2.95 6.92
N LEU A 74 -16.80 -2.37 5.74
CA LEU A 74 -15.80 -1.32 5.59
C LEU A 74 -16.31 0.01 6.18
N PRO A 75 -15.45 0.79 6.87
CA PRO A 75 -15.85 2.08 7.44
C PRO A 75 -15.94 3.21 6.39
N PHE A 76 -15.72 2.90 5.11
CA PHE A 76 -15.80 3.83 3.98
C PHE A 76 -16.20 3.08 2.71
N ASP A 77 -16.82 3.80 1.78
CA ASP A 77 -17.04 3.40 0.41
C ASP A 77 -15.90 3.96 -0.47
N PRO A 78 -15.09 3.12 -1.13
CA PRO A 78 -13.92 3.58 -1.88
C PRO A 78 -14.27 4.35 -3.16
N VAL A 79 -15.52 4.29 -3.63
CA VAL A 79 -16.00 4.95 -4.85
C VAL A 79 -16.78 6.21 -4.50
N GLU A 80 -17.69 6.14 -3.53
CA GLU A 80 -18.58 7.24 -3.19
C GLU A 80 -17.95 8.25 -2.21
N ASP A 81 -17.09 7.81 -1.29
CA ASP A 81 -16.50 8.71 -0.28
C ASP A 81 -15.27 9.49 -0.79
N PHE A 82 -14.71 9.14 -1.95
CA PHE A 82 -13.46 9.72 -2.45
C PHE A 82 -13.51 10.10 -3.93
N LYS A 83 -12.92 11.25 -4.25
CA LYS A 83 -12.65 11.65 -5.64
C LYS A 83 -11.28 11.15 -6.07
N LEU A 84 -11.25 10.18 -6.98
CA LEU A 84 -10.00 9.68 -7.57
C LEU A 84 -9.41 10.73 -8.52
N ILE A 85 -8.14 11.09 -8.29
CA ILE A 85 -7.46 12.15 -9.03
C ILE A 85 -6.70 11.57 -10.23
N THR A 86 -5.76 10.67 -9.96
CA THR A 86 -4.89 10.07 -10.98
C THR A 86 -4.21 8.80 -10.46
N VAL A 87 -3.65 8.00 -11.38
CA VAL A 87 -2.77 6.88 -11.06
C VAL A 87 -1.33 7.40 -10.98
N MET A 88 -0.70 7.29 -9.82
CA MET A 88 0.67 7.75 -9.62
C MET A 88 1.73 6.77 -10.15
N ALA A 89 1.53 5.47 -9.93
CA ALA A 89 2.50 4.44 -10.31
C ALA A 89 1.85 3.06 -10.39
N GLY A 90 2.40 2.21 -11.26
CA GLY A 90 2.17 0.77 -11.23
C GLY A 90 3.28 0.06 -10.45
N PHE A 91 2.93 -1.02 -9.75
CA PHE A 91 3.89 -1.85 -9.03
C PHE A 91 3.73 -3.31 -9.42
N SER A 92 4.86 -4.01 -9.55
CA SER A 92 4.89 -5.46 -9.73
C SER A 92 5.44 -6.11 -8.46
N GLY A 93 4.74 -7.12 -7.96
CA GLY A 93 5.23 -7.93 -6.85
C GLY A 93 6.38 -8.82 -7.29
N VAL A 94 7.32 -9.07 -6.38
CA VAL A 94 8.38 -10.05 -6.57
C VAL A 94 8.34 -11.06 -5.43
N LEU A 95 8.58 -12.33 -5.74
CA LEU A 95 8.85 -13.34 -4.73
C LEU A 95 10.33 -13.26 -4.37
N ALA A 96 10.63 -12.94 -3.12
CA ALA A 96 11.99 -12.95 -2.59
C ALA A 96 12.10 -14.02 -1.49
N ALA A 97 13.20 -14.75 -1.50
CA ALA A 97 13.52 -15.78 -0.51
C ALA A 97 14.78 -15.37 0.27
N ASN A 98 14.93 -15.91 1.48
CA ASN A 98 16.18 -15.73 2.23
C ASN A 98 17.34 -16.38 1.44
N ALA A 99 18.45 -15.64 1.25
CA ALA A 99 19.59 -16.10 0.46
C ALA A 99 20.27 -17.38 0.98
N SER A 100 19.98 -17.80 2.22
CA SER A 100 20.47 -19.06 2.80
C SER A 100 19.65 -20.27 2.36
N LEU A 101 18.50 -20.09 1.69
CA LEU A 101 17.72 -21.21 1.15
C LEU A 101 18.43 -21.77 -0.08
N PRO A 102 18.60 -23.11 -0.19
CA PRO A 102 19.27 -23.74 -1.31
C PRO A 102 18.32 -23.88 -2.51
N VAL A 103 17.85 -22.75 -3.03
CA VAL A 103 16.89 -22.66 -4.13
C VAL A 103 17.34 -21.57 -5.09
N GLU A 104 17.55 -21.93 -6.35
CA GLU A 104 18.12 -21.02 -7.36
C GLU A 104 17.05 -20.48 -8.31
N ASP A 105 15.87 -21.09 -8.32
CA ASP A 105 14.75 -20.70 -9.15
C ASP A 105 13.41 -20.98 -8.46
N PHE A 106 12.33 -20.56 -9.12
CA PHE A 106 10.98 -20.72 -8.60
C PHE A 106 10.54 -22.18 -8.48
N ARG A 107 10.96 -23.05 -9.40
CA ARG A 107 10.59 -24.48 -9.37
C ARG A 107 11.26 -25.17 -8.18
N ALA A 108 12.55 -24.95 -8.00
CA ALA A 108 13.32 -25.42 -6.85
C ALA A 108 12.73 -24.88 -5.53
N PHE A 109 12.30 -23.62 -5.50
CA PHE A 109 11.60 -23.05 -4.35
C PHE A 109 10.31 -23.82 -4.01
N ILE A 110 9.44 -24.06 -5.00
CA ILE A 110 8.18 -24.78 -4.79
C ILE A 110 8.43 -26.21 -4.30
N ASP A 111 9.36 -26.93 -4.91
CA ASP A 111 9.71 -28.29 -4.50
C ASP A 111 10.30 -28.31 -3.08
N TYR A 112 11.16 -27.34 -2.77
CA TYR A 112 11.79 -27.20 -1.45
C TYR A 112 10.77 -26.96 -0.32
N VAL A 113 9.79 -26.09 -0.54
CA VAL A 113 8.75 -25.78 0.47
C VAL A 113 7.72 -26.90 0.60
N ARG A 114 7.33 -27.55 -0.50
CA ARG A 114 6.38 -28.70 -0.48
C ARG A 114 6.91 -29.88 0.31
N ALA A 115 8.20 -30.17 0.19
CA ALA A 115 8.86 -31.24 0.93
C ALA A 115 8.96 -30.96 2.45
N ARG A 116 8.66 -29.74 2.90
CA ARG A 116 8.89 -29.25 4.27
C ARG A 116 7.66 -28.47 4.78
N PRO A 117 6.48 -29.11 4.90
CA PRO A 117 5.25 -28.44 5.30
C PRO A 117 5.37 -27.81 6.71
N ALA A 118 4.66 -26.71 6.94
CA ALA A 118 4.58 -25.99 8.21
C ALA A 118 5.92 -25.45 8.78
N ARG A 119 6.97 -25.36 7.95
CA ARG A 119 8.30 -24.84 8.38
C ARG A 119 8.61 -23.41 7.93
N PHE A 120 7.76 -22.81 7.11
CA PHE A 120 8.01 -21.50 6.52
C PHE A 120 6.88 -20.53 6.85
N PHE A 121 7.30 -19.30 7.13
CA PHE A 121 6.43 -18.14 7.15
C PHE A 121 6.75 -17.32 5.91
N TYR A 122 5.74 -16.71 5.30
CA TYR A 122 5.94 -15.76 4.21
C TYR A 122 5.40 -14.40 4.65
N ALA A 123 6.16 -13.35 4.36
CA ALA A 123 5.65 -12.00 4.49
C ALA A 123 4.78 -11.66 3.28
N SER A 124 3.69 -10.96 3.52
CA SER A 124 2.78 -10.44 2.50
C SER A 124 2.44 -9.00 2.86
N TYR A 125 2.05 -8.19 1.87
CA TYR A 125 1.40 -6.89 2.08
C TYR A 125 0.03 -7.01 2.79
N GLY A 126 -0.46 -8.24 2.96
CA GLY A 126 -1.57 -8.62 3.83
C GLY A 126 -1.91 -10.10 3.69
N ALA A 127 -2.16 -10.76 4.81
CA ALA A 127 -3.17 -11.81 4.87
C ALA A 127 -4.45 -11.09 5.30
N ALA A 128 -5.56 -11.33 4.62
CA ALA A 128 -6.86 -10.79 5.03
C ALA A 128 -7.16 -11.16 6.50
#